data_AF-A0A7W1FYT1-F1
#
_entry.id   AF-A0A7W1FYT1-F1
#
_cell.length_a   1.000
_cell.length_b   1.000
_cell.length_c   1.000
_cell.angle_alpha   90.00
_cell.angle_beta   90.00
_cell.angle_gamma   90.00
#
_symmetry.space_group_name_H-M   'P 1'
#
loop_
_entity.id
_entity.type
_entity.pdbx_description
1 polymer ?
#
loop_
_entity_poly.entity_id
_entity_poly.type
_entity_poly.pdbx_seq_one_letter_code
_entity_poly.pdbx_strand_id
1 'polypeptide(L)' 'MNKIYYLSSCSTCTRIISELGLKNKKFDFQDIKTEKITSSQLSELKKITGNYEALFSRVAMKYRALG' A
#
# COMPACT_ATOMS: atom_id res chain seq x y z
N MET A 1 -10.22 6.65 9.28
CA MET A 1 -9.40 6.26 8.13
C MET A 1 -9.49 4.74 7.99
N ASN A 2 -10.37 4.25 7.13
CA ASN A 2 -10.54 2.82 6.92
C ASN A 2 -10.19 2.49 5.46
N LYS A 3 -8.98 2.86 5.01
CA LYS A 3 -8.53 2.59 3.64
C LYS A 3 -7.30 1.69 3.65
N ILE A 4 -7.30 0.69 2.77
CA ILE A 4 -6.22 -0.28 2.58
C ILE A 4 -5.62 -0.04 1.20
N TYR A 5 -4.35 0.36 1.19
CA TYR A 5 -3.54 0.44 -0.02
C TYR A 5 -2.88 -0.90 -0.26
N TYR A 6 -3.11 -1.49 -1.42
CA TYR A 6 -2.54 -2.78 -1.77
C TYR A 6 -2.19 -2.84 -3.24
N LEU A 7 -1.41 -3.86 -3.61
CA LEU A 7 -1.13 -4.20 -4.99
C LEU A 7 -1.82 -5.53 -5.29
N SER A 8 -2.64 -5.59 -6.34
CA SER A 8 -3.26 -6.86 -6.78
C SER A 8 -2.25 -7.96 -7.10
N SER A 9 -1.04 -7.59 -7.55
CA SER A 9 0.05 -8.54 -7.82
C SER A 9 0.93 -8.87 -6.61
N CYS A 10 0.60 -8.40 -5.40
CA CYS A 10 1.36 -8.66 -4.19
C CYS A 10 0.74 -9.83 -3.41
N SER A 11 1.38 -11.00 -3.47
CA SER A 11 0.92 -12.21 -2.77
C SER A 11 0.78 -12.01 -1.26
N THR A 12 1.74 -11.32 -0.63
CA THR A 12 1.69 -10.98 0.80
C THR A 12 0.48 -10.13 1.15
N CYS A 13 0.15 -9.15 0.31
CA CYS A 13 -0.98 -8.25 0.50
C CYS A 13 -2.29 -9.05 0.45
N THR A 14 -2.45 -9.89 -0.58
CA THR A 14 -3.61 -10.78 -0.72
C THR A 14 -3.73 -11.75 0.46
N ARG A 15 -2.63 -12.32 0.93
CA ARG A 15 -2.61 -13.22 2.10
C ARG A 15 -3.09 -12.51 3.36
N ILE A 16 -2.54 -11.33 3.67
CA ILE A 16 -2.93 -10.53 4.85
C ILE A 16 -4.41 -10.15 4.80
N ILE A 17 -4.91 -9.71 3.64
CA ILE A 17 -6.31 -9.33 3.44
C ILE A 17 -7.26 -10.51 3.73
N SER A 18 -6.89 -11.71 3.25
CA SER A 18 -7.66 -12.93 3.47
C SER A 18 -7.59 -13.43 4.92
N GLU A 19 -6.39 -13.52 5.50
CA GLU A 19 -6.18 -13.99 6.88
C GLU A 19 -6.91 -13.12 7.91
N LEU A 20 -6.91 -11.81 7.72
CA LEU A 20 -7.56 -10.86 8.61
C LEU A 20 -9.06 -10.66 8.29
N GLY A 21 -9.58 -11.35 7.27
CA GLY A 21 -10.97 -11.24 6.82
C GLY A 21 -11.38 -9.82 6.47
N LEU A 22 -10.45 -9.00 5.95
CA LEU A 22 -10.66 -7.55 5.79
C LEU A 22 -11.73 -7.23 4.76
N LYS A 23 -11.97 -8.15 3.81
CA LYS A 23 -13.06 -8.05 2.82
C LYS A 23 -14.44 -8.02 3.47
N ASN A 24 -14.58 -8.59 4.67
CA ASN A 24 -15.85 -8.62 5.41
C ASN A 24 -16.00 -7.40 6.33
N LYS A 25 -15.01 -6.51 6.37
CA LYS A 25 -15.00 -5.30 7.17
C LYS A 25 -15.24 -4.08 6.28
N LYS A 26 -15.72 -2.99 6.88
CA LYS A 26 -15.97 -1.70 6.19
C LYS A 26 -14.65 -0.95 5.93
N PHE A 27 -13.79 -1.51 5.09
CA PHE A 27 -12.58 -0.87 4.56
C PHE A 27 -12.71 -0.60 3.07
N ASP A 28 -12.22 0.56 2.65
CA ASP A 28 -12.02 0.91 1.25
C ASP A 28 -10.72 0.29 0.75
N PHE A 29 -10.78 -0.44 -0.36
CA PHE A 29 -9.62 -1.09 -0.96
C PHE A 29 -9.17 -0.29 -2.18
N GLN A 30 -7.94 0.25 -2.12
CA GLN A 30 -7.33 0.97 -3.24
C GLN A 30 -6.18 0.14 -3.80
N ASP A 31 -6.35 -0.38 -5.03
CA ASP A 31 -5.25 -1.00 -5.76
C ASP A 31 -4.37 0.08 -6.38
N ILE A 32 -3.21 0.32 -5.80
CA ILE A 32 -2.31 1.40 -6.22
C ILE A 32 -1.66 1.15 -7.59
N LYS A 33 -1.85 -0.05 -8.17
CA LYS A 33 -1.42 -0.37 -9.53
C LYS A 33 -2.36 0.22 -10.58
N THR A 34 -3.67 0.23 -10.32
CA THR A 34 -4.71 0.75 -11.22
C THR A 34 -5.11 2.17 -10.85
N GLU A 35 -5.33 2.42 -9.56
CA GLU A 35 -5.68 3.73 -9.00
C GLU A 35 -4.47 4.32 -8.27
N LYS A 36 -3.69 5.14 -9.00
CA LYS A 36 -2.48 5.78 -8.49
C LYS A 36 -2.75 6.54 -7.18
N ILE A 37 -1.81 6.43 -6.26
CA ILE A 37 -1.84 7.19 -5.00
C ILE A 37 -1.65 8.69 -5.28
N THR A 38 -2.37 9.54 -4.53
CA THR A 38 -2.25 10.99 -4.65
C THR A 38 -1.20 11.57 -3.67
N SER A 39 -0.75 12.79 -3.93
CA SER A 39 0.20 13.51 -3.06
C SER A 39 -0.35 13.74 -1.64
N SER A 40 -1.64 14.03 -1.52
CA SER A 40 -2.32 14.18 -0.22
C SER A 40 -2.29 12.86 0.58
N GLN A 41 -2.59 11.74 -0.08
CA GLN A 41 -2.54 10.41 0.54
C GLN A 41 -1.11 10.03 0.96
N LEU A 42 -0.10 10.33 0.14
CA LEU A 42 1.30 10.10 0.51
C LEU A 42 1.73 10.93 1.72
N SER A 43 1.24 12.16 1.83
CA SER A 43 1.54 13.04 2.96
C SER A 43 0.92 12.52 4.26
N GLU A 44 -0.28 11.94 4.19
CA GLU A 44 -0.92 11.26 5.32
C GLU A 44 -0.17 9.98 5.71
N LEU A 45 0.19 9.13 4.74
CA LEU A 45 0.96 7.92 4.99
C LEU A 45 2.29 8.24 5.67
N LYS A 46 2.99 9.29 5.22
CA LYS A 46 4.22 9.78 5.85
C LYS A 46 4.00 10.18 7.31
N LYS A 47 2.87 10.80 7.66
CA LYS A 47 2.56 11.16 9.05
C LYS A 47 2.41 9.92 9.94
N ILE A 48 1.92 8.81 9.38
CA ILE A 48 1.73 7.54 10.09
C ILE A 48 3.05 6.77 10.21
N THR A 49 3.83 6.70 9.12
CA THR A 49 5.10 5.94 9.07
C THR A 49 6.31 6.72 9.57
N GLY A 50 6.18 8.03 9.78
CA GLY A 50 7.23 8.95 10.20
C GLY A 50 8.14 9.43 9.07
N ASN A 51 8.37 8.64 8.03
CA ASN A 51 9.20 9.02 6.88
C ASN A 51 8.74 8.39 5.56
N TYR A 52 9.24 8.93 4.44
CA TYR A 52 8.92 8.43 3.09
C TYR A 52 9.68 7.16 2.71
N GLU A 53 10.88 6.94 3.27
CA GLU A 53 11.70 5.76 2.96
C GLU A 53 10.98 4.47 3.37
N ALA A 54 10.27 4.51 4.50
CA ALA A 54 9.44 3.41 5.01
C ALA A 54 8.28 3.03 4.07
N LEU A 55 7.89 3.91 3.13
CA LEU A 55 6.89 3.62 2.10
C LEU A 55 7.50 2.90 0.88
N PHE A 56 8.83 2.88 0.74
CA PHE A 56 9.49 2.20 -0.37
C PHE A 56 9.71 0.72 -0.08
N SER A 57 9.38 -0.11 -1.07
CA SER A 57 9.78 -1.51 -1.08
C SER A 57 11.16 -1.66 -1.70
N ARG A 58 12.17 -1.99 -0.87
CA ARG A 58 13.56 -2.25 -1.31
C ARG A 58 13.70 -3.44 -2.28
N VAL A 59 12.68 -4.30 -2.32
CA VAL A 59 12.65 -5.49 -3.19
C VAL A 59 12.10 -5.14 -4.59
N ALA A 60 11.45 -3.99 -4.75
CA ALA A 60 10.85 -3.62 -6.04
C ALA A 60 11.93 -3.45 -7.13
N MET A 61 11.71 -4.04 -8.31
CA MET A 61 12.62 -3.89 -9.45
C MET A 61 12.86 -2.42 -9.82
N LYS A 62 11.81 -1.58 -9.75
CA LYS A 62 11.94 -0.13 -9.99
C LYS A 62 12.84 0.56 -8.96
N TYR A 63 12.81 0.12 -7.70
CA TYR A 63 13.69 0.64 -6.67
C TYR A 63 15.14 0.29 -6.98
N ARG A 64 15.41 -0.95 -7.43
CA ARG A 64 16.76 -1.38 -7.84
C ARG A 64 17.27 -0.70 -9.11
N ALA A 65 16.40 -0.36 -10.05
CA ALA A 65 16.78 0.23 -11.33
C ALA A 65 17.01 1.75 -11.29
N LEU A 66 16.43 2.43 -10.30
CA LEU A 66 16.45 3.89 -10.16
C LEU A 66 17.16 4.37 -8.88
N GLY A 67 17.62 3.43 -8.06
CA GLY A 67 18.22 3.67 -6.75
C GLY A 67 19.73 3.82 -6.79
#